data_AF-A0A7K5DE72-F1
#
_entry.id   AF-A0A7K5DE72-F1
#
_cell.length_a   1.000
_cell.length_b   1.000
_cell.length_c   1.000
_cell.angle_alpha   90.00
_cell.angle_beta   90.00
_cell.angle_gamma   90.00
#
_symmetry.space_group_name_H-M   'P 1'
#
loop_
_entity.id
_entity.type
_entity.pdbx_description
1 polymer ?
#
loop_
_entity_poly.entity_id
_entity_poly.type
_entity_poly.pdbx_seq_one_letter_code
_entity_poly.pdbx_strand_id
1 'polypeptide(L)'
;RKSSRAKEKKQRRLEERAAMAAVCAKVEAANKLQDPLEAFPVFKKYERNGLNVSIECRRVSSLEPSTLDWAFELTKANMQTLYEQSEWGWKEREKREELRDERAWYLVARDPDTAPVAFSHFRFDVEAGDEVLYCYEVQLESRVRRRGLGKFLLQILQLFWGDLSRFWGAPSTQMKKVMLTVFKHNLGAFQFFREALQFEVDPTSPSVSGCCGDDSSYEILSRSTRFGDPHPGGSPCGGCCH
;
A
#
# COMPACT_ATOMS: atom_id res chain seq x y z
N ARG A 1 -27.72 -29.06 -25.57
CA ARG A 1 -26.62 -29.09 -24.56
C ARG A 1 -25.35 -28.33 -24.98
N LYS A 2 -24.84 -28.38 -26.22
CA LYS A 2 -23.66 -27.56 -26.65
C LYS A 2 -23.91 -26.03 -26.64
N SER A 3 -25.14 -25.58 -26.90
CA SER A 3 -25.53 -24.16 -26.95
C SER A 3 -25.56 -23.47 -25.57
N SER A 4 -25.96 -24.17 -24.50
CA SER A 4 -26.02 -23.59 -23.14
C SER A 4 -24.61 -23.33 -22.58
N ARG A 5 -23.70 -24.31 -22.72
CA ARG A 5 -22.30 -24.18 -22.29
C ARG A 5 -21.55 -23.03 -22.99
N ALA A 6 -21.85 -22.78 -24.27
CA ALA A 6 -21.28 -21.65 -25.00
C ALA A 6 -21.84 -20.29 -24.53
N LYS A 7 -23.15 -20.22 -24.23
CA LYS A 7 -23.78 -19.03 -23.64
C LYS A 7 -23.24 -18.72 -22.25
N GLU A 8 -23.14 -19.73 -21.38
CA GLU A 8 -22.53 -19.61 -20.04
C GLU A 8 -21.08 -19.13 -20.11
N LYS A 9 -20.25 -19.72 -21.00
CA LYS A 9 -18.86 -19.28 -21.19
C LYS A 9 -18.76 -17.83 -21.68
N LYS A 10 -19.67 -17.39 -22.54
CA LYS A 10 -19.73 -15.99 -23.02
C LYS A 10 -20.16 -15.05 -21.90
N GLN A 11 -21.16 -15.43 -21.11
CA GLN A 11 -21.65 -14.66 -19.98
C GLN A 11 -20.56 -14.49 -18.91
N ARG A 12 -19.87 -15.58 -18.53
CA ARG A 12 -18.78 -15.52 -17.56
C ARG A 12 -17.66 -14.58 -17.98
N ARG A 13 -17.27 -14.59 -19.27
CA ARG A 13 -16.27 -13.64 -19.81
C ARG A 13 -16.73 -12.19 -19.75
N LEU A 14 -18.03 -11.94 -19.93
CA LEU A 14 -18.59 -10.59 -19.84
C LEU A 14 -18.57 -10.11 -18.39
N GLU A 15 -18.93 -10.97 -17.44
CA GLU A 15 -18.87 -10.69 -16.00
C GLU A 15 -17.43 -10.46 -15.53
N GLU A 16 -16.48 -11.31 -15.91
CA GLU A 16 -15.04 -11.15 -15.63
C GLU A 16 -14.52 -9.80 -16.15
N ARG A 17 -14.91 -9.41 -17.38
CA ARG A 17 -14.52 -8.12 -17.98
C ARG A 17 -15.17 -6.94 -17.26
N ALA A 18 -16.44 -7.04 -16.90
CA ALA A 18 -17.15 -5.99 -16.17
C ALA A 18 -16.59 -5.80 -14.76
N ALA A 19 -16.26 -6.90 -14.06
CA ALA A 19 -15.61 -6.87 -12.77
C ALA A 19 -14.24 -6.18 -12.85
N MET A 20 -13.40 -6.55 -13.83
CA MET A 20 -12.11 -5.89 -14.04
C MET A 20 -12.26 -4.40 -14.36
N ALA A 21 -13.23 -4.03 -15.20
CA ALA A 21 -13.50 -2.62 -15.50
C ALA A 21 -13.90 -1.82 -14.24
N ALA A 22 -14.66 -2.43 -13.33
CA ALA A 22 -15.03 -1.80 -12.06
C ALA A 22 -13.82 -1.60 -11.14
N VAL A 23 -12.90 -2.57 -11.10
CA VAL A 23 -11.62 -2.47 -10.36
C VAL A 23 -10.78 -1.31 -10.89
N CYS A 24 -10.59 -1.24 -12.21
CA CYS A 24 -9.85 -0.15 -12.86
C CYS A 24 -10.49 1.22 -12.58
N ALA A 25 -11.83 1.33 -12.64
CA ALA A 25 -12.52 2.58 -12.39
C ALA A 25 -12.29 3.12 -10.96
N LYS A 26 -12.19 2.24 -9.95
CA LYS A 26 -11.88 2.64 -8.57
C LYS A 26 -10.45 3.18 -8.45
N VAL A 27 -9.48 2.52 -9.06
CA VAL A 27 -8.07 2.95 -9.08
C VAL A 27 -7.92 4.29 -9.82
N GLU A 28 -8.60 4.46 -10.95
CA GLU A 28 -8.63 5.73 -11.68
C GLU A 28 -9.26 6.86 -10.85
N ALA A 29 -10.38 6.58 -10.17
CA ALA A 29 -11.02 7.56 -9.29
C ALA A 29 -10.09 7.99 -8.15
N ALA A 30 -9.33 7.05 -7.58
CA ALA A 30 -8.34 7.35 -6.56
C ALA A 30 -7.22 8.26 -7.05
N ASN A 31 -6.70 7.96 -8.24
CA ASN A 31 -5.66 8.76 -8.86
C ASN A 31 -6.14 10.14 -9.34
N LYS A 32 -7.45 10.40 -9.42
CA LYS A 32 -8.03 11.71 -9.78
C LYS A 32 -8.23 12.65 -8.58
N LEU A 33 -8.01 12.17 -7.34
CA LEU A 33 -8.06 13.03 -6.16
C LEU A 33 -6.95 14.10 -6.21
N GLN A 34 -7.21 15.27 -5.60
CA GLN A 34 -6.21 16.35 -5.51
C GLN A 34 -5.43 16.29 -4.20
N ASP A 35 -6.12 16.38 -3.06
CA ASP A 35 -5.57 16.13 -1.73
C ASP A 35 -6.43 15.06 -1.06
N PRO A 36 -5.92 13.82 -0.97
CA PRO A 36 -6.62 12.79 -0.22
C PRO A 36 -6.94 13.26 1.20
N LEU A 37 -5.99 13.83 1.93
CA LEU A 37 -6.19 14.15 3.35
C LEU A 37 -7.09 15.35 3.62
N GLU A 38 -7.60 16.04 2.61
CA GLU A 38 -8.43 17.25 2.76
C GLU A 38 -9.61 17.04 3.70
N ALA A 39 -10.32 15.91 3.55
CA ALA A 39 -11.48 15.56 4.37
C ALA A 39 -11.14 15.21 5.83
N PHE A 40 -9.86 15.07 6.18
CA PHE A 40 -9.42 14.61 7.51
C PHE A 40 -8.28 15.46 8.08
N PRO A 41 -8.58 16.72 8.46
CA PRO A 41 -7.58 17.61 9.04
C PRO A 41 -6.91 17.01 10.30
N VAL A 42 -7.61 16.12 11.03
CA VAL A 42 -7.06 15.42 12.20
C VAL A 42 -5.84 14.55 11.88
N PHE A 43 -5.71 14.05 10.64
CA PHE A 43 -4.55 13.26 10.21
C PHE A 43 -3.41 14.12 9.66
N LYS A 44 -3.62 15.43 9.47
CA LYS A 44 -2.59 16.37 9.00
C LYS A 44 -1.61 16.79 10.10
N LYS A 45 -1.73 16.26 11.31
CA LYS A 45 -0.86 16.58 12.44
C LYS A 45 -0.59 15.37 13.33
N TYR A 46 0.64 15.27 13.84
CA TYR A 46 1.04 14.28 14.83
C TYR A 46 1.78 14.96 15.99
N GLU A 47 1.09 15.07 17.13
CA GLU A 47 1.60 15.66 18.37
C GLU A 47 1.61 14.65 19.51
N ARG A 48 2.57 13.71 19.49
CA ARG A 48 2.67 12.63 20.48
C ARG A 48 4.14 12.25 20.70
N ASN A 49 4.46 11.72 21.89
CA ASN A 49 5.78 11.16 22.21
C ASN A 49 6.97 12.09 21.93
N GLY A 50 6.76 13.39 22.19
CA GLY A 50 7.77 14.43 21.97
C GLY A 50 8.00 14.80 20.50
N LEU A 51 7.11 14.41 19.59
CA LEU A 51 7.08 14.89 18.21
C LEU A 51 5.93 15.88 18.03
N ASN A 52 6.17 16.89 17.18
CA ASN A 52 5.18 17.78 16.64
C ASN A 52 5.48 17.93 15.15
N VAL A 53 4.73 17.22 14.31
CA VAL A 53 4.94 17.23 12.86
C VAL A 53 3.62 17.46 12.14
N SER A 54 3.68 18.21 11.04
CA SER A 54 2.59 18.29 10.07
C SER A 54 2.71 17.17 9.04
N ILE A 55 1.58 16.69 8.53
CA ILE A 55 1.53 15.64 7.51
C ILE A 55 0.78 16.17 6.29
N GLU A 56 1.38 16.04 5.13
CA GLU A 56 0.76 16.35 3.84
C GLU A 56 0.70 15.10 2.95
N CYS A 57 -0.30 15.06 2.06
CA CYS A 57 -0.40 14.08 1.00
C CYS A 57 -0.33 14.77 -0.35
N ARG A 58 0.63 14.39 -1.18
CA ARG A 58 0.89 15.04 -2.47
C ARG A 58 1.21 14.00 -3.53
N ARG A 59 0.92 14.33 -4.79
CA ARG A 59 1.50 13.63 -5.93
C ARG A 59 2.97 14.02 -6.06
N VAL A 60 3.78 13.14 -6.64
CA VAL A 60 5.19 13.41 -6.96
C VAL A 60 5.38 14.70 -7.75
N SER A 61 4.46 15.01 -8.68
CA SER A 61 4.51 16.20 -9.53
C SER A 61 4.26 17.51 -8.77
N SER A 62 3.76 17.43 -7.54
CA SER A 62 3.51 18.58 -6.67
C SER A 62 4.54 18.70 -5.54
N LEU A 63 5.54 17.82 -5.49
CA LEU A 63 6.63 17.89 -4.53
C LEU A 63 7.81 18.70 -5.08
N GLU A 64 8.50 19.41 -4.20
CA GLU A 64 9.75 20.06 -4.56
C GLU A 64 10.84 19.03 -4.89
N PRO A 65 11.71 19.30 -5.89
CA PRO A 65 12.82 18.40 -6.22
C PRO A 65 13.72 18.05 -5.03
N SER A 66 13.96 19.03 -4.15
CA SER A 66 14.72 18.86 -2.89
C SER A 66 14.11 17.81 -1.95
N THR A 67 12.77 17.74 -1.90
CA THR A 67 12.06 16.75 -1.07
C THR A 67 12.22 15.34 -1.68
N LEU A 68 12.19 15.21 -3.01
CA LEU A 68 12.41 13.92 -3.68
C LEU A 68 13.85 13.45 -3.55
N ASP A 69 14.82 14.36 -3.62
CA ASP A 69 16.22 14.03 -3.40
C ASP A 69 16.46 13.60 -1.95
N TRP A 70 15.89 14.31 -0.97
CA TRP A 70 15.92 13.88 0.44
C TRP A 70 15.27 12.49 0.63
N ALA A 71 14.11 12.23 0.01
CA ALA A 71 13.43 10.95 0.12
C ALA A 71 14.27 9.80 -0.44
N PHE A 72 14.95 10.04 -1.58
CA PHE A 72 15.90 9.08 -2.14
C PHE A 72 17.09 8.85 -1.22
N GLU A 73 17.76 9.90 -0.74
CA GLU A 73 18.95 9.75 0.11
C GLU A 73 18.59 9.07 1.44
N LEU A 74 17.42 9.36 2.02
CA LEU A 74 16.91 8.66 3.20
C LEU A 74 16.65 7.18 2.91
N THR A 75 16.04 6.86 1.77
CA THR A 75 15.80 5.46 1.34
C THR A 75 17.12 4.73 1.17
N LYS A 76 18.08 5.34 0.48
CA LYS A 76 19.43 4.79 0.29
C LYS A 76 20.12 4.51 1.61
N ALA A 77 20.15 5.49 2.51
CA ALA A 77 20.77 5.35 3.83
C ALA A 77 20.14 4.22 4.67
N ASN A 78 18.84 3.99 4.53
CA ASN A 78 18.13 2.98 5.32
C ASN A 78 18.13 1.58 4.68
N MET A 79 18.13 1.51 3.34
CA MET A 79 17.77 0.29 2.61
C MET A 79 18.90 -0.25 1.73
N GLN A 80 19.92 0.53 1.37
CA GLN A 80 20.96 0.09 0.42
C GLN A 80 21.57 -1.26 0.79
N THR A 81 22.05 -1.40 2.03
CA THR A 81 22.65 -2.66 2.51
C THR A 81 21.65 -3.82 2.49
N LEU A 82 20.38 -3.57 2.81
CA LEU A 82 19.34 -4.61 2.79
C LEU A 82 19.06 -5.10 1.36
N TYR A 83 19.03 -4.18 0.40
CA TYR A 83 18.91 -4.49 -1.02
C TYR A 83 20.13 -5.25 -1.55
N GLU A 84 21.34 -4.83 -1.21
CA GLU A 84 22.59 -5.51 -1.59
C GLU A 84 22.69 -6.95 -1.04
N GLN A 85 22.07 -7.22 0.11
CA GLN A 85 21.97 -8.57 0.70
C GLN A 85 20.80 -9.40 0.13
N SER A 86 19.96 -8.82 -0.72
CA SER A 86 18.82 -9.49 -1.35
C SER A 86 19.14 -9.94 -2.77
N GLU A 87 18.25 -10.73 -3.36
CA GLU A 87 18.33 -11.13 -4.77
C GLU A 87 18.18 -9.97 -5.77
N TRP A 88 17.77 -8.78 -5.32
CA TRP A 88 17.53 -7.62 -6.18
C TRP A 88 18.75 -6.71 -6.36
N GLY A 89 19.64 -6.67 -5.37
CA GLY A 89 20.74 -5.69 -5.30
C GLY A 89 20.25 -4.24 -5.14
N TRP A 90 21.17 -3.31 -4.86
CA TRP A 90 20.86 -1.88 -4.88
C TRP A 90 21.13 -1.26 -6.25
N LYS A 91 20.08 -0.73 -6.87
CA LYS A 91 20.15 -0.10 -8.18
C LYS A 91 19.68 1.34 -8.12
N GLU A 92 20.63 2.24 -7.91
CA GLU A 92 20.35 3.66 -7.69
C GLU A 92 19.47 4.28 -8.78
N ARG A 93 19.79 4.05 -10.06
CA ARG A 93 19.02 4.61 -11.18
C ARG A 93 17.57 4.14 -11.17
N GLU A 94 17.35 2.83 -11.04
CA GLU A 94 16.01 2.23 -11.00
C GLU A 94 15.22 2.74 -9.78
N LYS A 95 15.86 2.87 -8.61
CA LYS A 95 15.18 3.40 -7.41
C LYS A 95 14.85 4.89 -7.51
N ARG A 96 15.69 5.71 -8.15
CA ARG A 96 15.38 7.11 -8.45
C ARG A 96 14.20 7.23 -9.43
N GLU A 97 14.17 6.39 -10.46
CA GLU A 97 13.06 6.31 -11.42
C GLU A 97 11.75 5.88 -10.73
N GLU A 98 11.81 4.87 -9.85
CA GLU A 98 10.66 4.39 -9.08
C GLU A 98 10.06 5.48 -8.18
N LEU A 99 10.89 6.22 -7.44
CA LEU A 99 10.46 7.31 -6.58
C LEU A 99 9.91 8.52 -7.37
N ARG A 100 10.28 8.67 -8.64
CA ARG A 100 9.88 9.80 -9.50
C ARG A 100 8.77 9.45 -10.50
N ASP A 101 8.24 8.24 -10.48
CA ASP A 101 7.14 7.80 -11.35
C ASP A 101 5.90 8.67 -11.15
N GLU A 102 5.27 9.11 -12.24
CA GLU A 102 4.13 10.03 -12.23
C GLU A 102 2.90 9.53 -11.42
N ARG A 103 2.80 8.23 -11.19
CA ARG A 103 1.74 7.60 -10.38
C ARG A 103 2.02 7.64 -8.88
N ALA A 104 3.22 8.05 -8.48
CA ALA A 104 3.64 8.08 -7.10
C ALA A 104 2.89 9.13 -6.29
N TRP A 105 2.34 8.68 -5.17
CA TRP A 105 1.80 9.49 -4.10
C TRP A 105 2.74 9.44 -2.90
N TYR A 106 2.78 10.55 -2.16
CA TYR A 106 3.61 10.70 -0.99
C TYR A 106 2.77 11.16 0.19
N LEU A 107 2.92 10.49 1.34
CA LEU A 107 2.72 11.12 2.64
C LEU A 107 4.06 11.67 3.09
N VAL A 108 4.14 12.96 3.42
CA VAL A 108 5.36 13.59 3.96
C VAL A 108 5.06 14.16 5.33
N ALA A 109 5.85 13.78 6.32
CA ALA A 109 5.84 14.38 7.65
C ALA A 109 6.95 15.42 7.75
N ARG A 110 6.60 16.63 8.15
CA ARG A 110 7.53 17.76 8.31
C ARG A 110 7.54 18.26 9.75
N ASP A 111 8.72 18.57 10.25
CA ASP A 111 8.89 19.22 11.55
C ASP A 111 8.46 20.71 11.50
N PRO A 112 8.43 21.43 12.64
CA PRO A 112 8.01 22.83 12.68
C PRO A 112 8.88 23.77 11.83
N ASP A 113 10.14 23.39 11.58
CA ASP A 113 11.07 24.12 10.71
C ASP A 113 10.83 23.81 9.23
N THR A 114 9.74 23.08 8.92
CA THR A 114 9.31 22.61 7.58
C THR A 114 10.21 21.56 6.93
N ALA A 115 11.22 21.08 7.67
CA ALA A 115 12.11 20.05 7.17
C ALA A 115 11.40 18.67 7.16
N PRO A 116 11.50 17.91 6.07
CA PRO A 116 10.92 16.58 6.01
C PRO A 116 11.69 15.63 6.94
N VAL A 117 10.96 14.80 7.71
CA VAL A 117 11.54 13.86 8.69
C VAL A 117 11.09 12.42 8.50
N ALA A 118 10.01 12.22 7.75
CA ALA A 118 9.53 10.91 7.36
C ALA A 118 8.67 11.00 6.10
N PHE A 119 8.61 9.92 5.33
CA PHE A 119 7.67 9.82 4.23
C PHE A 119 7.16 8.39 4.04
N SER A 120 6.06 8.27 3.31
CA SER A 120 5.69 7.03 2.65
C SER A 120 5.38 7.29 1.17
N HIS A 121 6.00 6.51 0.29
CA HIS A 121 5.69 6.48 -1.14
C HIS A 121 4.74 5.31 -1.39
N PHE A 122 3.59 5.60 -2.02
CA PHE A 122 2.58 4.61 -2.34
C PHE A 122 1.89 4.89 -3.67
N ARG A 123 1.14 3.91 -4.16
CA ARG A 123 0.34 4.03 -5.39
C ARG A 123 -1.01 3.33 -5.22
N PHE A 124 -2.00 3.79 -5.99
CA PHE A 124 -3.20 3.01 -6.29
C PHE A 124 -2.94 2.19 -7.54
N ASP A 125 -3.07 0.89 -7.42
CA ASP A 125 -2.84 -0.01 -8.55
C ASP A 125 -3.79 -1.22 -8.51
N VAL A 126 -3.72 -2.03 -9.56
CA VAL A 126 -4.41 -3.32 -9.63
C VAL A 126 -3.38 -4.42 -9.45
N GLU A 127 -3.43 -5.13 -8.33
CA GLU A 127 -2.51 -6.23 -8.02
C GLU A 127 -3.28 -7.55 -7.96
N ALA A 128 -2.88 -8.54 -8.78
CA ALA A 128 -3.55 -9.83 -8.92
C ALA A 128 -5.09 -9.75 -9.15
N GLY A 129 -5.56 -8.65 -9.76
CA GLY A 129 -6.98 -8.42 -10.06
C GLY A 129 -7.76 -7.67 -8.99
N ASP A 130 -7.10 -7.24 -7.91
CA ASP A 130 -7.69 -6.44 -6.84
C ASP A 130 -7.22 -4.99 -6.90
N GLU A 131 -8.12 -4.05 -6.58
CA GLU A 131 -7.80 -2.65 -6.33
C GLU A 131 -7.06 -2.51 -4.99
N VAL A 132 -5.82 -2.04 -5.03
CA VAL A 132 -4.95 -1.99 -3.84
C VAL A 132 -4.29 -0.63 -3.67
N LEU A 133 -3.95 -0.32 -2.42
CA LEU A 133 -2.92 0.68 -2.12
C LEU A 133 -1.61 -0.06 -1.86
N TYR A 134 -0.64 0.13 -2.73
CA TYR A 134 0.69 -0.46 -2.57
C TYR A 134 1.64 0.55 -1.93
N CYS A 135 2.10 0.27 -0.72
CA CYS A 135 3.11 1.06 -0.01
C CYS A 135 4.50 0.56 -0.44
N TYR A 136 5.15 1.31 -1.32
CA TYR A 136 6.50 1.01 -1.82
C TYR A 136 7.56 1.31 -0.77
N GLU A 137 7.46 2.46 -0.11
CA GLU A 137 8.42 2.88 0.90
C GLU A 137 7.70 3.49 2.11
N VAL A 138 8.26 3.26 3.29
CA VAL A 138 7.95 4.01 4.51
C VAL A 138 9.25 4.24 5.26
N GLN A 139 9.74 5.47 5.20
CA GLN A 139 11.08 5.82 5.65
C GLN A 139 11.02 6.94 6.67
N LEU A 140 11.73 6.77 7.78
CA LEU A 140 11.79 7.72 8.88
C LEU A 140 13.25 8.04 9.17
N GLU A 141 13.57 9.31 9.39
CA GLU A 141 14.86 9.67 9.97
C GLU A 141 15.04 9.06 11.36
N SER A 142 16.27 8.66 11.69
CA SER A 142 16.59 7.98 12.95
C SER A 142 16.08 8.73 14.19
N ARG A 143 16.13 10.07 14.19
CA ARG A 143 15.70 10.93 15.31
C ARG A 143 14.20 10.87 15.63
N VAL A 144 13.35 10.48 14.66
CA VAL A 144 11.89 10.39 14.83
C VAL A 144 11.37 8.95 14.92
N ARG A 145 12.24 7.94 14.86
CA ARG A 145 11.87 6.52 14.99
C ARG A 145 11.43 6.17 16.41
N ARG A 146 10.70 5.06 16.54
CA ARG A 146 10.20 4.49 17.82
C ARG A 146 9.33 5.44 18.66
N ARG A 147 8.86 6.54 18.07
CA ARG A 147 7.93 7.50 18.68
C ARG A 147 6.50 7.38 18.16
N GLY A 148 6.19 6.32 17.39
CA GLY A 148 4.85 6.03 16.87
C GLY A 148 4.50 6.68 15.52
N LEU A 149 5.35 7.56 14.98
CA LEU A 149 5.11 8.23 13.69
C LEU A 149 4.93 7.25 12.52
N GLY A 150 5.78 6.22 12.41
CA GLY A 150 5.68 5.24 11.32
C GLY A 150 4.39 4.44 11.36
N LYS A 151 3.92 4.09 12.57
CA LYS A 151 2.61 3.47 12.77
C LYS A 151 1.50 4.39 12.29
N PHE A 152 1.60 5.68 12.63
CA PHE A 152 0.60 6.68 12.26
C PHE A 152 0.51 6.88 10.74
N LEU A 153 1.65 6.98 10.04
CA LEU A 153 1.66 7.09 8.57
C LEU A 153 0.96 5.91 7.90
N LEU A 154 1.23 4.68 8.34
CA LEU A 154 0.58 3.50 7.77
C LEU A 154 -0.89 3.37 8.17
N GLN A 155 -1.25 3.83 9.37
CA GLN A 155 -2.66 3.94 9.75
C GLN A 155 -3.42 4.93 8.87
N ILE A 156 -2.80 6.01 8.41
CA ILE A 156 -3.40 6.90 7.42
C ILE A 156 -3.65 6.13 6.12
N LEU A 157 -2.67 5.35 5.63
CA LEU A 157 -2.85 4.52 4.43
C LEU A 157 -3.95 3.44 4.59
N GLN A 158 -4.14 2.91 5.80
CA GLN A 158 -5.19 1.92 6.08
C GLN A 158 -6.58 2.57 6.18
N LEU A 159 -6.71 3.63 6.98
CA LEU A 159 -8.00 4.23 7.34
C LEU A 159 -8.59 5.06 6.19
N PHE A 160 -7.74 5.80 5.49
CA PHE A 160 -8.20 6.74 4.47
C PHE A 160 -8.76 6.02 3.24
N TRP A 161 -8.08 4.96 2.80
CA TRP A 161 -8.36 4.30 1.52
C TRP A 161 -9.29 3.08 1.65
N GLY A 162 -9.53 2.65 2.90
CA GLY A 162 -10.35 1.49 3.25
C GLY A 162 -11.66 1.75 3.99
N ASP A 163 -11.73 2.72 4.90
CA ASP A 163 -12.90 2.82 5.82
C ASP A 163 -13.70 4.12 5.68
N LEU A 164 -13.03 5.23 5.34
CA LEU A 164 -13.64 6.57 5.33
C LEU A 164 -14.46 6.90 4.08
N SER A 165 -14.39 6.04 3.06
CA SER A 165 -15.19 6.17 1.84
C SER A 165 -16.69 5.98 2.07
N ARG A 166 -17.09 5.27 3.13
CA ARG A 166 -18.50 5.13 3.52
C ARG A 166 -19.10 6.40 4.13
N PHE A 167 -18.32 7.18 4.88
CA PHE A 167 -18.87 8.26 5.70
C PHE A 167 -19.28 9.51 4.90
N TRP A 168 -18.80 9.66 3.67
CA TRP A 168 -18.97 10.90 2.90
C TRP A 168 -19.78 10.74 1.60
N GLY A 169 -20.39 9.57 1.36
CA GLY A 169 -21.21 9.33 0.16
C GLY A 169 -20.46 9.49 -1.16
N ALA A 170 -19.13 9.66 -1.11
CA ALA A 170 -18.28 9.74 -2.27
C ALA A 170 -17.99 8.32 -2.76
N PRO A 171 -17.92 8.08 -4.09
CA PRO A 171 -17.37 6.85 -4.65
C PRO A 171 -15.84 6.85 -4.46
N SER A 172 -15.37 6.98 -3.23
CA SER A 172 -13.94 7.04 -2.92
C SER A 172 -13.39 5.64 -2.91
N THR A 173 -12.67 5.32 -3.97
CA THR A 173 -11.45 4.48 -4.06
C THR A 173 -11.50 3.05 -3.53
N GLN A 174 -12.21 2.76 -2.44
CA GLN A 174 -12.61 1.44 -1.90
C GLN A 174 -11.57 0.36 -2.17
N MET A 175 -10.32 0.64 -1.79
CA MET A 175 -9.23 -0.30 -1.99
C MET A 175 -9.48 -1.51 -1.10
N LYS A 176 -9.34 -2.71 -1.65
CA LYS A 176 -9.62 -3.95 -0.91
C LYS A 176 -8.58 -4.23 0.16
N LYS A 177 -7.33 -3.84 -0.09
CA LYS A 177 -6.21 -4.08 0.80
C LYS A 177 -5.12 -3.03 0.65
N VAL A 178 -4.36 -2.86 1.72
CA VAL A 178 -3.04 -2.21 1.69
C VAL A 178 -1.99 -3.31 1.56
N MET A 179 -1.05 -3.15 0.64
CA MET A 179 0.03 -4.10 0.38
C MET A 179 1.40 -3.46 0.52
N LEU A 180 2.41 -4.25 0.84
CA LEU A 180 3.82 -3.86 0.86
C LEU A 180 4.73 -5.08 0.74
N THR A 181 6.00 -4.84 0.39
CA THR A 181 7.05 -5.85 0.43
C THR A 181 8.00 -5.55 1.58
N VAL A 182 8.42 -6.58 2.30
CA VAL A 182 9.44 -6.46 3.35
C VAL A 182 10.50 -7.53 3.19
N PHE A 183 11.75 -7.16 3.34
CA PHE A 183 12.85 -8.12 3.39
C PHE A 183 12.79 -8.94 4.69
N LYS A 184 12.92 -10.26 4.60
CA LYS A 184 12.89 -11.18 5.75
C LYS A 184 14.00 -10.87 6.75
N HIS A 185 15.19 -10.46 6.27
CA HIS A 185 16.32 -10.05 7.10
C HIS A 185 16.17 -8.66 7.74
N ASN A 186 15.18 -7.86 7.35
CA ASN A 186 14.83 -6.62 8.04
C ASN A 186 13.87 -6.91 9.21
N LEU A 187 14.39 -7.58 10.25
CA LEU A 187 13.60 -8.07 11.37
C LEU A 187 12.78 -6.98 12.07
N GLY A 188 13.35 -5.78 12.22
CA GLY A 188 12.68 -4.65 12.86
C GLY A 188 11.45 -4.17 12.08
N ALA A 189 11.54 -4.10 10.74
CA ALA A 189 10.40 -3.77 9.90
C ALA A 189 9.40 -4.94 9.83
N PHE A 190 9.89 -6.18 9.73
CA PHE A 190 9.05 -7.37 9.69
C PHE A 190 8.15 -7.49 10.92
N GLN A 191 8.72 -7.39 12.12
CA GLN A 191 7.97 -7.38 13.39
C GLN A 191 7.02 -6.18 13.46
N PHE A 192 7.46 -5.00 13.00
CA PHE A 192 6.62 -3.81 12.99
C PHE A 192 5.35 -4.01 12.14
N PHE A 193 5.47 -4.57 10.92
CA PHE A 193 4.31 -4.82 10.07
C PHE A 193 3.43 -5.96 10.60
N ARG A 194 4.04 -7.10 10.95
CA ARG A 194 3.33 -8.31 11.39
C ARG A 194 2.66 -8.13 12.76
N GLU A 195 3.38 -7.63 13.74
CA GLU A 195 2.93 -7.61 15.14
C GLU A 195 2.27 -6.27 15.49
N ALA A 196 2.91 -5.13 15.17
CA ALA A 196 2.38 -3.83 15.60
C ALA A 196 1.24 -3.31 14.73
N LEU A 197 1.19 -3.74 13.47
CA LEU A 197 0.20 -3.33 12.46
C LEU A 197 -0.67 -4.48 11.94
N GLN A 198 -0.43 -5.72 12.37
CA GLN A 198 -1.26 -6.89 12.06
C GLN A 198 -1.43 -7.09 10.54
N PHE A 199 -0.36 -6.90 9.77
CA PHE A 199 -0.32 -7.35 8.38
C PHE A 199 -0.12 -8.86 8.33
N GLU A 200 -0.76 -9.49 7.34
CA GLU A 200 -0.66 -10.92 7.07
C GLU A 200 0.24 -11.18 5.85
N VAL A 201 0.65 -12.43 5.63
CA VAL A 201 1.38 -12.80 4.41
C VAL A 201 0.34 -12.85 3.31
N ASP A 202 0.53 -12.06 2.25
CA ASP A 202 -0.42 -12.03 1.15
C ASP A 202 -0.36 -13.36 0.39
N PRO A 203 -1.49 -13.89 -0.12
CA PRO A 203 -1.50 -15.08 -0.97
C PRO A 203 -0.59 -14.99 -2.21
N THR A 204 -0.23 -13.77 -2.67
CA THR A 204 0.72 -13.57 -3.77
C THR A 204 2.18 -13.64 -3.35
N SER A 205 2.48 -13.79 -2.05
CA SER A 205 3.85 -13.89 -1.56
C SER A 205 4.55 -15.16 -2.07
N PRO A 206 5.85 -15.10 -2.41
CA PRO A 206 6.60 -16.25 -2.92
C PRO A 206 6.53 -17.50 -2.03
N SER A 207 6.54 -17.32 -0.70
CA SER A 207 6.45 -18.40 0.30
C SER A 207 5.15 -19.19 0.23
N VAL A 208 4.06 -18.58 -0.26
CA VAL A 208 2.75 -19.23 -0.40
C VAL A 208 2.61 -19.94 -1.75
N SER A 209 3.23 -19.38 -2.80
CA SER A 209 3.04 -19.82 -4.19
C SER A 209 3.66 -21.19 -4.55
N GLY A 210 4.40 -21.83 -3.65
CA GLY A 210 4.86 -23.22 -3.76
C GLY A 210 5.93 -23.53 -4.83
N CYS A 211 6.24 -22.59 -5.74
CA CYS A 211 7.23 -22.82 -6.80
C CYS A 211 8.68 -22.53 -6.39
N CYS A 212 8.92 -21.74 -5.34
CA CYS A 212 10.26 -21.36 -4.84
C CYS A 212 10.28 -21.15 -3.30
N GLY A 213 9.40 -21.87 -2.59
CA GLY A 213 8.73 -21.46 -1.35
C GLY A 213 9.52 -21.14 -0.07
N ASP A 214 10.85 -20.97 -0.10
CA ASP A 214 11.58 -20.44 1.06
C ASP A 214 12.84 -19.63 0.74
N ASP A 215 13.37 -19.71 -0.49
CA ASP A 215 14.64 -19.08 -0.87
C ASP A 215 14.54 -17.57 -1.10
N SER A 216 13.34 -17.03 -1.32
CA SER A 216 13.16 -15.59 -1.51
C SER A 216 13.52 -14.81 -0.24
N SER A 217 14.30 -13.75 -0.44
CA SER A 217 14.77 -12.85 0.61
C SER A 217 13.70 -11.89 1.16
N TYR A 218 12.47 -11.93 0.63
CA TYR A 218 11.38 -11.03 0.98
C TYR A 218 10.03 -11.75 1.15
N GLU A 219 9.08 -11.03 1.74
CA GLU A 219 7.67 -11.41 1.86
C GLU A 219 6.79 -10.27 1.33
N ILE A 220 5.70 -10.62 0.66
CA ILE A 220 4.62 -9.69 0.35
C ILE A 220 3.62 -9.77 1.50
N LEU A 221 3.37 -8.62 2.13
CA LEU A 221 2.41 -8.51 3.22
C LEU A 221 1.21 -7.70 2.76
N SER A 222 0.04 -8.06 3.26
CA SER A 222 -1.16 -7.27 3.05
C SER A 222 -2.05 -7.22 4.28
N ARG A 223 -2.92 -6.22 4.29
CA ARG A 223 -4.00 -6.12 5.25
C ARG A 223 -5.26 -5.69 4.53
N SER A 224 -6.28 -6.54 4.57
CA SER A 224 -7.59 -6.23 4.04
C SER A 224 -8.16 -5.00 4.73
N THR A 225 -8.77 -4.13 3.93
CA THR A 225 -9.71 -3.13 4.43
C THR A 225 -11.04 -3.84 4.73
N ARG A 226 -11.98 -3.20 5.42
CA ARG A 226 -13.30 -3.79 5.67
C ARG A 226 -14.11 -4.10 4.39
N PHE A 227 -13.61 -3.75 3.21
CA PHE A 227 -14.17 -4.16 1.91
C PHE A 227 -13.56 -5.45 1.36
N GLY A 228 -12.34 -5.81 1.79
CA GLY A 228 -11.67 -7.06 1.42
C GLY A 228 -12.08 -8.26 2.27
N ASP A 229 -12.68 -8.02 3.45
CA ASP A 229 -13.22 -9.09 4.28
C ASP A 229 -14.43 -9.75 3.60
N PRO A 230 -14.43 -11.07 3.36
CA PRO A 230 -15.64 -11.76 2.94
C PRO A 230 -16.70 -11.57 4.02
N HIS A 231 -17.87 -11.08 3.63
CA HIS A 231 -19.02 -10.92 4.52
C HIS A 231 -19.18 -12.15 5.44
N PRO A 232 -19.44 -11.98 6.76
CA PRO A 232 -19.73 -13.10 7.67
C PRO A 232 -21.04 -13.86 7.36
N GLY A 233 -21.66 -13.65 6.19
CA GLY A 233 -22.99 -14.16 5.83
C GLY A 233 -23.03 -15.18 4.70
N GLY A 234 -21.89 -15.56 4.12
CA GLY A 234 -21.84 -16.58 3.07
C GLY A 234 -21.56 -17.97 3.64
N SER A 235 -22.60 -18.67 4.10
CA SER A 235 -22.46 -20.10 4.44
C SER A 235 -21.88 -20.87 3.24
N PRO A 236 -20.87 -21.75 3.43
CA PRO A 236 -20.46 -22.64 2.38
C PRO A 236 -21.58 -23.65 2.17
N CYS A 237 -22.27 -23.58 1.03
CA CYS A 237 -23.13 -24.67 0.58
C CYS A 237 -22.26 -25.93 0.43
N GLY A 238 -22.31 -26.79 1.44
CA GLY A 238 -21.75 -28.13 1.41
C GLY A 238 -22.45 -28.94 0.33
N GLY A 239 -21.76 -29.17 -0.78
CA GLY A 239 -22.10 -30.21 -1.73
C GLY A 239 -21.59 -31.54 -1.21
N CYS A 240 -22.42 -32.23 -0.42
CA CYS A 240 -22.21 -33.65 -0.15
C CYS A 240 -22.29 -34.44 -1.45
N CYS A 241 -21.28 -35.28 -1.66
CA CYS A 241 -21.32 -36.42 -2.56
C CYS A 241 -22.49 -37.34 -2.18
N HIS A 242 -23.32 -37.69 -3.16
CA HIS A 242 -23.81 -39.05 -3.43
C HIS A 242 -24.36 -39.12 -4.85
#